data_AF-A0A543DSJ8-F1
#
_entry.id   AF-A0A543DSJ8-F1
#
_cell.length_a   1.000
_cell.length_b   1.000
_cell.length_c   1.000
_cell.angle_alpha   90.00
_cell.angle_beta   90.00
_cell.angle_gamma   90.00
#
_symmetry.space_group_name_H-M   'P 1'
#
loop_
_entity.id
_entity.type
_entity.pdbx_description
1 polymer ?
#
loop_
_entity_poly.entity_id
_entity_poly.type
_entity_poly.pdbx_seq_one_letter_code
_entity_poly.pdbx_strand_id
1 'polypeptide(L)'
;MSIDIEVFLSNSGIKREVLEQWIENEWVTPSRTGVGVHLTSVDVARVYFVRDLSADFGVNDAGIEVALHLVDQIHALRRVLRSLQHELGPEGTSNEDYIGQG
;
A
#
# COMPACT_ATOMS: atom_id res chain seq x y z
N MET A 1 4.86 9.33 -4.03
CA MET A 1 3.97 10.43 -4.46
C MET A 1 2.65 10.24 -3.72
N SER A 2 2.11 11.31 -3.15
CA SER A 2 0.81 11.32 -2.48
C SER A 2 -0.08 12.40 -3.12
N ILE A 3 -1.38 12.22 -3.04
CA ILE A 3 -2.40 13.13 -3.58
C ILE A 3 -3.28 13.63 -2.43
N ASP A 4 -3.63 14.91 -2.46
CA ASP A 4 -4.59 15.47 -1.51
C ASP A 4 -5.98 14.83 -1.70
N ILE A 5 -6.69 14.56 -0.59
CA ILE A 5 -7.97 13.85 -0.62
C ILE A 5 -9.05 14.62 -1.40
N GLU A 6 -9.03 15.95 -1.37
CA GLU A 6 -10.00 16.80 -2.09
C GLU A 6 -9.78 16.72 -3.60
N VAL A 7 -8.52 16.75 -4.00
CA VAL A 7 -8.12 16.58 -5.40
C VAL A 7 -8.48 15.17 -5.88
N PHE A 8 -8.28 14.16 -5.05
CA PHE A 8 -8.64 12.78 -5.39
C PHE A 8 -10.15 12.60 -5.58
N LEU A 9 -10.98 13.10 -4.66
CA LEU A 9 -12.45 13.00 -4.74
C LEU A 9 -13.00 13.68 -5.99
N SER A 10 -12.43 14.83 -6.37
CA SER A 10 -12.84 15.59 -7.57
C SER A 10 -12.61 14.83 -8.88
N ASN A 11 -11.68 13.85 -8.92
CA ASN A 11 -11.28 13.14 -10.14
C ASN A 11 -11.62 11.64 -10.16
N SER A 12 -12.01 11.06 -9.01
CA SER A 12 -12.19 9.60 -8.87
C SER A 12 -13.62 9.11 -9.08
N GLY A 13 -14.62 10.01 -9.01
CA GLY A 13 -16.04 9.64 -9.03
C GLY A 13 -16.51 8.97 -7.74
N ILE A 14 -15.67 8.93 -6.70
CA ILE A 14 -15.99 8.38 -5.39
C ILE A 14 -16.61 9.49 -4.53
N LYS A 15 -17.73 9.18 -3.87
CA LYS A 15 -18.39 10.10 -2.96
C LYS A 15 -17.57 10.24 -1.67
N ARG A 16 -17.54 11.44 -1.10
CA ARG A 16 -16.83 11.72 0.17
C ARG A 16 -17.27 10.78 1.27
N GLU A 17 -18.58 10.63 1.44
CA GLU A 17 -19.18 9.88 2.54
C GLU A 17 -18.77 8.39 2.49
N VAL A 18 -18.64 7.85 1.28
CA VAL A 18 -18.19 6.47 1.05
C VAL A 18 -16.71 6.32 1.40
N LEU A 19 -15.87 7.27 0.99
CA LEU A 19 -14.45 7.23 1.34
C LEU A 19 -14.22 7.42 2.85
N GLU A 20 -15.00 8.29 3.50
CA GLU A 20 -14.96 8.49 4.95
C GLU A 20 -15.34 7.20 5.69
N GLN A 21 -16.38 6.49 5.24
CA GLN A 21 -16.74 5.18 5.78
C GLN A 21 -15.60 4.17 5.63
N TRP A 22 -14.92 4.14 4.49
CA TRP A 22 -13.77 3.24 4.28
C TRP A 22 -12.57 3.62 5.16
N ILE A 23 -12.40 4.89 5.49
CA ILE A 23 -11.38 5.34 6.43
C ILE A 23 -11.75 4.95 7.86
N GLU A 24 -13.02 5.09 8.25
CA GLU A 24 -13.53 4.72 9.57
C GLU A 24 -13.44 3.20 9.81
N ASN A 25 -13.73 2.40 8.79
CA ASN A 25 -13.55 0.94 8.82
C ASN A 25 -12.08 0.49 8.70
N GLU A 26 -11.12 1.43 8.69
CA GLU A 26 -9.69 1.19 8.49
C GLU A 26 -9.33 0.49 7.16
N TRP A 27 -10.25 0.42 6.21
CA TRP A 27 -9.99 -0.13 4.88
C TRP A 27 -9.05 0.74 4.08
N VAL A 28 -9.02 2.05 4.33
CA VAL A 28 -8.08 2.99 3.70
C VAL A 28 -7.47 3.85 4.79
N THR A 29 -6.15 3.93 4.86
CA THR A 29 -5.44 4.63 5.94
C THR A 29 -4.61 5.78 5.37
N PRO A 30 -5.24 6.92 5.03
CA PRO A 30 -4.52 8.05 4.47
C PRO A 30 -3.51 8.62 5.48
N SER A 31 -2.45 9.20 4.95
CA SER A 31 -1.46 9.91 5.74
C SER A 31 -1.99 11.29 6.13
N ARG A 32 -2.01 11.59 7.44
CA ARG A 32 -2.32 12.92 7.95
C ARG A 32 -1.02 13.70 8.10
N THR A 33 -0.89 14.80 7.35
CA THR A 33 0.26 15.70 7.41
C THR A 33 -0.18 17.08 7.92
N GLY A 34 0.76 17.95 8.29
CA GLY A 34 0.45 19.32 8.69
C GLY A 34 -0.20 20.17 7.58
N VAL A 35 -0.21 19.69 6.34
CA VAL A 35 -0.78 20.34 5.15
C VAL A 35 -2.17 19.78 4.80
N GLY A 36 -2.58 18.66 5.41
CA GLY A 36 -3.87 18.02 5.14
C GLY A 36 -3.82 16.49 5.14
N VAL A 37 -4.93 15.89 4.71
CA VAL A 37 -5.08 14.43 4.57
C VAL A 37 -4.70 14.04 3.15
N HIS A 38 -3.73 13.13 2.99
CA HIS A 38 -3.21 12.73 1.69
C HIS A 38 -3.23 11.22 1.53
N LEU A 39 -3.57 10.77 0.33
CA LEU A 39 -3.55 9.36 -0.07
C LEU A 39 -2.21 9.06 -0.75
N THR A 40 -1.53 8.02 -0.30
CA THR A 40 -0.37 7.47 -1.01
C THR A 40 -0.83 6.70 -2.26
N SER A 41 0.11 6.32 -3.13
CA SER A 41 -0.20 5.44 -4.26
C SER A 41 -0.77 4.08 -3.83
N VAL A 42 -0.41 3.60 -2.65
CA VAL A 42 -0.96 2.36 -2.07
C VAL A 42 -2.41 2.59 -1.65
N ASP A 43 -2.69 3.72 -0.99
CA ASP A 43 -4.05 4.06 -0.58
C ASP A 43 -4.97 4.22 -1.79
N VAL A 44 -4.53 4.93 -2.84
CA VAL A 44 -5.30 5.09 -4.08
C VAL A 44 -5.61 3.75 -4.73
N ALA A 45 -4.62 2.84 -4.81
CA ALA A 45 -4.85 1.50 -5.34
C ALA A 45 -5.87 0.72 -4.49
N ARG A 46 -5.80 0.86 -3.16
CA ARG A 46 -6.72 0.20 -2.23
C ARG A 46 -8.14 0.75 -2.35
N VAL A 47 -8.30 2.06 -2.50
CA VAL A 47 -9.59 2.72 -2.74
C VAL A 47 -10.28 2.16 -3.99
N TYR A 48 -9.56 2.04 -5.11
CA TYR A 48 -10.12 1.45 -6.32
C TYR A 48 -10.43 -0.04 -6.16
N PHE A 49 -9.58 -0.78 -5.45
CA PHE A 49 -9.84 -2.20 -5.18
C PHE A 49 -11.12 -2.42 -4.35
N VAL A 50 -11.33 -1.63 -3.29
CA VAL A 50 -12.56 -1.68 -2.48
C VAL A 50 -13.78 -1.31 -3.32
N ARG A 51 -13.67 -0.28 -4.17
CA ARG A 51 -14.75 0.09 -5.11
C ARG A 51 -15.12 -1.08 -5.99
N ASP A 52 -14.15 -1.75 -6.60
CA ASP A 52 -14.41 -2.85 -7.54
C ASP A 52 -15.07 -4.04 -6.81
N LEU A 53 -14.59 -4.39 -5.61
CA LEU A 53 -15.20 -5.42 -4.76
C LEU A 53 -16.67 -5.11 -4.43
N SER A 54 -16.96 -3.86 -4.04
CA SER A 54 -18.30 -3.45 -3.64
C SER A 54 -19.25 -3.28 -4.83
N ALA A 55 -18.83 -2.55 -5.86
CA ALA A 55 -19.68 -2.15 -6.98
C ALA A 55 -19.78 -3.21 -8.09
N ASP A 56 -18.68 -3.87 -8.43
CA ASP A 56 -18.63 -4.77 -9.59
C ASP A 56 -18.81 -6.24 -9.17
N PHE A 57 -18.34 -6.61 -7.98
CA PHE A 57 -18.39 -8.00 -7.49
C PHE A 57 -19.45 -8.26 -6.41
N GLY A 58 -20.13 -7.22 -5.93
CA GLY A 58 -21.19 -7.35 -4.92
C GLY A 58 -20.73 -7.95 -3.59
N VAL A 59 -19.45 -7.79 -3.25
CA VAL A 59 -18.87 -8.28 -2.00
C VAL A 59 -19.37 -7.40 -0.85
N ASN A 60 -19.80 -8.05 0.23
CA ASN A 60 -20.23 -7.35 1.44
C ASN A 60 -19.02 -6.85 2.25
N ASP A 61 -19.29 -6.02 3.25
CA ASP A 61 -18.27 -5.40 4.10
C ASP A 61 -17.32 -6.43 4.75
N ALA A 62 -17.86 -7.52 5.29
CA ALA A 62 -17.05 -8.60 5.88
C ALA A 62 -16.15 -9.29 4.84
N GLY A 63 -16.64 -9.47 3.61
CA GLY A 63 -15.84 -10.03 2.52
C GLY A 63 -14.74 -9.07 2.05
N ILE A 64 -15.00 -7.76 2.07
CA ILE A 64 -14.01 -6.72 1.76
C ILE A 64 -12.88 -6.76 2.80
N GLU A 65 -13.20 -6.84 4.09
CA GLU A 65 -12.20 -6.96 5.16
C GLU A 65 -11.28 -8.17 4.95
N VAL A 66 -11.86 -9.34 4.65
CA VAL A 66 -11.08 -10.55 4.38
C VAL A 66 -10.19 -10.37 3.15
N ALA A 67 -10.72 -9.80 2.07
CA ALA A 67 -9.95 -9.56 0.85
C ALA A 67 -8.77 -8.61 1.08
N LEU A 68 -8.99 -7.51 1.82
CA LEU A 68 -7.94 -6.56 2.19
C LEU A 68 -6.87 -7.22 3.05
N HIS A 69 -7.27 -8.02 4.04
CA HIS A 69 -6.34 -8.76 4.88
C HIS A 69 -5.46 -9.72 4.08
N LEU A 70 -6.04 -10.44 3.11
CA LEU A 70 -5.29 -11.35 2.23
C LEU A 70 -4.30 -10.60 1.32
N VAL A 71 -4.72 -9.47 0.76
CA VAL A 71 -3.85 -8.60 -0.04
C VAL A 71 -2.68 -8.09 0.79
N ASP A 72 -2.92 -7.66 2.02
CA ASP A 72 -1.89 -7.20 2.93
C ASP A 72 -0.89 -8.29 3.30
N GLN A 73 -1.36 -9.53 3.52
CA GLN A 73 -0.50 -10.69 3.73
C GLN A 73 0.40 -10.97 2.53
N ILE A 74 -0.14 -10.92 1.31
CA ILE A 74 0.65 -11.12 0.07
C ILE A 74 1.72 -10.04 -0.05
N HIS A 75 1.37 -8.78 0.22
CA HIS A 75 2.34 -7.69 0.20
C HIS A 75 3.43 -7.85 1.27
N ALA A 76 3.07 -8.29 2.48
CA ALA A 76 4.01 -8.59 3.54
C ALA A 76 4.99 -9.70 3.12
N LEU A 77 4.48 -10.80 2.57
CA LEU A 77 5.31 -11.89 2.07
C LEU A 77 6.27 -11.41 0.96
N ARG A 78 5.78 -10.62 0.01
CA ARG A 78 6.62 -10.06 -1.06
C ARG A 78 7.72 -9.13 -0.53
N ARG A 79 7.47 -8.39 0.55
CA ARG A 79 8.50 -7.59 1.22
C ARG A 79 9.58 -8.47 1.85
N VAL A 80 9.18 -9.53 2.56
CA VAL A 80 10.12 -10.50 3.16
C VAL A 80 11.01 -11.14 2.10
N LEU A 81 10.41 -11.64 1.01
CA LEU A 81 11.16 -12.25 -0.09
C LEU A 81 12.15 -11.29 -0.74
N ARG A 82 11.79 -10.01 -0.91
CA ARG A 82 12.72 -9.00 -1.43
C ARG A 82 13.86 -8.68 -0.47
N SER A 83 13.61 -8.68 0.85
CA SER A 83 14.67 -8.51 1.85
C SER A 83 15.69 -9.64 1.78
N LEU A 84 15.21 -10.88 1.73
CA LEU A 84 16.07 -12.06 1.61
C LEU A 84 16.90 -12.04 0.32
N GLN A 85 16.31 -11.62 -0.82
CA GLN A 85 17.06 -11.45 -2.06
C GLN A 85 18.14 -10.36 -1.98
N HIS A 86 17.88 -9.28 -1.23
CA HIS A 86 18.86 -8.21 -1.03
C HIS A 86 20.02 -8.68 -0.14
N GLU A 87 19.73 -9.40 0.94
CA GLU A 87 20.73 -9.98 1.86
C GLU A 87 21.60 -11.06 1.19
N LEU A 88 21.05 -11.79 0.21
CA LEU A 88 21.76 -12.82 -0.54
C LEU A 88 22.38 -12.30 -1.86
N GLY A 89 22.28 -10.99 -2.13
CA GLY A 89 22.90 -10.33 -3.28
C GLY A 89 24.44 -10.27 -3.17
N PRO A 90 25.16 -9.95 -4.27
CA PRO A 90 26.62 -10.12 -4.40
C PRO A 90 27.50 -9.15 -3.57
N GLU A 91 27.01 -8.62 -2.45
CA GLU A 91 27.76 -7.73 -1.54
C GLU A 91 28.52 -8.54 -0.45
N GLY A 92 28.44 -9.88 -0.48
CA GLY A 92 29.13 -10.78 0.45
C GLY A 92 30.56 -11.16 0.08
N THR A 93 31.15 -10.59 -0.98
CA THR A 93 32.53 -10.90 -1.40
C THR A 93 33.28 -9.63 -1.82
N SER A 94 33.69 -8.81 -0.87
CA SER A 94 34.70 -7.77 -1.08
C SER A 94 35.44 -7.53 0.23
N ASN A 95 36.17 -8.54 0.69
CA ASN A 95 37.19 -8.33 1.72
C ASN A 95 38.29 -9.40 1.66
N GLU A 96 38.98 -9.56 0.53
CA GLU A 96 40.22 -10.36 0.48
C GLU A 96 41.41 -9.73 -0.27
N ASP A 97 41.32 -8.50 -0.81
CA ASP A 97 42.44 -7.90 -1.58
C ASP A 97 43.14 -6.72 -0.87
N TYR A 98 43.37 -6.83 0.44
CA TYR A 98 44.26 -5.92 1.19
C TYR A 98 45.38 -6.65 1.95
N ILE A 99 46.06 -7.62 1.30
CA ILE A 99 47.39 -8.05 1.77
C ILE A 99 48.32 -8.19 0.57
N GLY A 100 48.99 -7.08 0.24
CA GLY A 100 49.99 -7.00 -0.82
C GLY A 100 50.90 -5.79 -0.63
N GLN A 101 51.46 -5.62 0.57
CA GLN A 101 52.69 -4.85 0.75
C GLN A 101 53.82 -5.84 1.07
N GLY A 102 54.72 -5.98 0.10
CA GLY A 102 56.01 -6.64 0.18
C GLY A 102 56.92 -6.00 -0.86
#